data_AF-A0A946EKF2-F1
#
_entry.id   AF-A0A946EKF2-F1
#
_cell.length_a   1.000
_cell.length_b   1.000
_cell.length_c   1.000
_cell.angle_alpha   90.00
_cell.angle_beta   90.00
_cell.angle_gamma   90.00
#
_symmetry.space_group_name_H-M   'P 1'
#
loop_
_entity.id
_entity.type
_entity.pdbx_description
1 polymer ?
#
loop_
_entity_poly.entity_id
_entity_poly.type
_entity_poly.pdbx_seq_one_letter_code
_entity_poly.pdbx_strand_id
1 'polypeptide(L)'
;MIPEGLMEKYLGSRGRERKALLKEILALGPGVDEARVMAPTLRDPSPRVAARVTALLARHRLRQLFEEQLVNLKPGKIQILRGHFNKIVGAESVSKAESASKAESEGDGVTG
;
A
#
# COMPACT_ATOMS: atom_id res chain seq x y z
N MET A 1 13.66 8.36 -3.56
CA MET A 1 13.70 8.09 -5.02
C MET A 1 14.15 6.66 -5.22
N ILE A 2 13.49 5.91 -6.09
CA ILE A 2 13.82 4.49 -6.33
C ILE A 2 14.98 4.43 -7.33
N PRO A 3 16.04 3.61 -7.08
CA PRO A 3 17.14 3.43 -8.02
C PRO A 3 16.66 2.99 -9.41
N GLU A 4 17.35 3.48 -10.43
CA GLU A 4 17.14 3.10 -11.82
C GLU A 4 17.24 1.58 -12.01
N GLY A 5 16.34 1.00 -12.80
CA GLY A 5 16.29 -0.44 -13.07
C GLY A 5 15.79 -1.33 -11.91
N LEU A 6 15.66 -0.81 -10.67
CA LEU A 6 15.22 -1.63 -9.54
C LEU A 6 13.77 -2.12 -9.70
N MET A 7 12.90 -1.25 -10.24
CA MET A 7 11.53 -1.60 -10.56
C MET A 7 11.44 -2.67 -11.66
N GLU A 8 12.24 -2.53 -12.72
CA GLU A 8 12.29 -3.51 -13.81
C GLU A 8 12.75 -4.88 -13.30
N LYS A 9 13.81 -4.89 -12.49
CA LYS A 9 14.31 -6.11 -11.84
C LYS A 9 13.23 -6.76 -10.97
N TYR A 10 12.50 -5.96 -10.19
CA TYR A 10 11.39 -6.47 -9.38
C TYR A 10 10.29 -7.11 -10.23
N LEU A 11 9.86 -6.45 -11.31
CA LEU A 11 8.80 -6.95 -12.20
C LEU A 11 9.24 -8.25 -12.90
N GLY A 12 10.51 -8.34 -13.31
CA GLY A 12 11.09 -9.54 -13.93
C GLY A 12 11.35 -10.70 -12.97
N SER A 13 11.58 -10.41 -11.68
CA SER A 13 11.90 -11.43 -10.66
C SER A 13 10.70 -12.28 -10.25
N ARG A 14 10.94 -13.42 -9.57
CA ARG A 14 9.91 -14.28 -8.97
C ARG A 14 10.35 -14.85 -7.61
N GLY A 15 9.43 -15.50 -6.91
CA GLY A 15 9.75 -16.33 -5.75
C GLY A 15 10.43 -15.55 -4.61
N ARG A 16 11.61 -16.00 -4.16
CA ARG A 16 12.35 -15.37 -3.05
C ARG A 16 12.92 -14.01 -3.43
N GLU A 17 13.45 -13.88 -4.64
CA GLU A 17 14.05 -12.64 -5.14
C GLU A 17 13.02 -11.50 -5.17
N ARG A 18 11.83 -11.76 -5.73
CA ARG A 18 10.73 -10.77 -5.74
C ARG A 18 10.38 -10.24 -4.35
N LYS A 19 10.39 -11.10 -3.33
CA LYS A 19 10.10 -10.69 -1.94
C LYS A 19 11.18 -9.80 -1.34
N ALA A 20 12.44 -10.04 -1.72
CA ALA A 20 13.59 -9.25 -1.28
C ALA A 20 13.55 -7.87 -1.93
N LEU A 21 13.44 -7.82 -3.26
CA LEU A 21 13.34 -6.57 -4.01
C LEU A 21 12.12 -5.74 -3.59
N LEU A 22 10.98 -6.37 -3.35
CA LEU A 22 9.80 -5.69 -2.82
C LEU A 22 10.07 -5.05 -1.45
N LYS A 23 10.84 -5.71 -0.58
CA LYS A 23 11.18 -5.16 0.73
C LYS A 23 12.05 -3.91 0.57
N GLU A 24 13.03 -3.97 -0.33
CA GLU A 24 13.93 -2.85 -0.64
C GLU A 24 13.16 -1.67 -1.23
N ILE A 25 12.34 -1.91 -2.26
CA ILE A 25 11.49 -0.89 -2.88
C ILE A 25 10.59 -0.20 -1.84
N LEU A 26 9.91 -0.97 -0.99
CA LEU A 26 9.02 -0.39 0.03
C LEU A 26 9.76 0.45 1.08
N ALA A 27 11.02 0.13 1.39
CA ALA A 27 11.84 0.90 2.32
C ALA A 27 12.20 2.29 1.75
N LEU A 28 12.17 2.44 0.42
CA LEU A 28 12.48 3.70 -0.28
C LEU A 28 11.26 4.64 -0.39
N GLY A 29 10.10 4.23 0.11
CA GLY A 29 8.87 5.04 0.08
C GLY A 29 8.34 5.27 -1.35
N PRO A 30 7.87 4.22 -2.04
CA PRO A 30 7.38 4.35 -3.41
C PRO A 30 6.15 5.26 -3.47
N GLY A 31 6.11 6.11 -4.50
CA GLY A 31 5.02 7.03 -4.76
C GLY A 31 3.81 6.34 -5.40
N VAL A 32 2.88 7.16 -5.87
CA VAL A 32 1.64 6.71 -6.50
C VAL A 32 1.94 5.97 -7.82
N ASP A 33 2.90 6.46 -8.61
CA ASP A 33 3.21 5.87 -9.91
C ASP A 33 3.82 4.48 -9.78
N GLU A 34 4.75 4.30 -8.84
CA GLU A 34 5.33 2.98 -8.61
C GLU A 34 4.31 2.02 -7.98
N ALA A 35 3.43 2.52 -7.11
CA ALA A 35 2.30 1.73 -6.63
C ALA A 35 1.40 1.22 -7.78
N ARG A 36 1.12 2.07 -8.78
CA ARG A 36 0.35 1.69 -9.97
C ARG A 36 1.06 0.60 -10.78
N VAL A 37 2.36 0.78 -11.03
CA VAL A 37 3.20 -0.18 -11.75
C VAL A 37 3.25 -1.54 -11.03
N MET A 38 3.27 -1.53 -9.70
CA MET A 38 3.34 -2.75 -8.89
C MET A 38 2.01 -3.48 -8.74
N ALA A 39 0.87 -2.82 -8.99
CA ALA A 39 -0.46 -3.37 -8.73
C ALA A 39 -0.70 -4.80 -9.28
N PRO A 40 -0.27 -5.16 -10.51
CA PRO A 40 -0.47 -6.50 -11.06
C PRO A 40 0.17 -7.62 -10.23
N THR A 41 1.21 -7.32 -9.45
CA THR A 41 1.90 -8.29 -8.60
C THR A 41 1.07 -8.74 -7.39
N LEU A 42 -0.09 -8.14 -7.15
CA LEU A 42 -1.07 -8.62 -6.18
C LEU A 42 -1.58 -10.04 -6.50
N ARG A 43 -1.51 -10.42 -7.77
CA ARG A 43 -1.84 -11.77 -8.26
C ARG A 43 -0.75 -12.80 -8.00
N ASP A 44 0.41 -12.39 -7.47
CA ASP A 44 1.51 -13.29 -7.13
C ASP A 44 1.03 -14.42 -6.18
N PRO A 45 1.54 -15.66 -6.36
CA PRO A 45 1.19 -16.78 -5.48
C PRO A 45 1.66 -16.57 -4.04
N SER A 46 2.64 -15.69 -3.79
CA SER A 46 3.11 -15.39 -2.45
C SER A 46 2.11 -14.50 -1.70
N PRO A 47 1.56 -14.95 -0.55
CA PRO A 47 0.68 -14.14 0.28
C PRO A 47 1.35 -12.86 0.77
N ARG A 48 2.67 -12.90 1.01
CA ARG A 48 3.44 -11.76 1.52
C ARG A 48 3.66 -10.68 0.46
N VAL A 49 3.78 -11.06 -0.81
CA VAL A 49 3.81 -10.10 -1.93
C VAL A 49 2.45 -9.42 -2.05
N ALA A 50 1.38 -10.22 -2.16
CA ALA A 50 0.02 -9.70 -2.27
C ALA A 50 -0.36 -8.75 -1.11
N ALA A 51 -0.05 -9.13 0.13
CA ALA A 51 -0.34 -8.31 1.30
C ALA A 51 0.42 -6.98 1.29
N ARG A 52 1.71 -6.98 0.94
CA ARG A 52 2.54 -5.77 0.87
C ARG A 52 2.10 -4.80 -0.22
N VAL A 53 1.77 -5.34 -1.40
CA VAL A 53 1.27 -4.53 -2.51
C VAL A 53 -0.12 -3.97 -2.19
N THR A 54 -0.98 -4.78 -1.55
CA THR A 54 -2.27 -4.30 -1.03
C THR A 54 -2.09 -3.13 -0.06
N ALA A 55 -1.14 -3.24 0.86
CA ALA A 55 -0.84 -2.17 1.81
C ALA A 55 -0.35 -0.90 1.11
N LEU A 56 0.50 -1.05 0.08
CA LEU A 56 0.97 0.07 -0.73
C LEU A 56 -0.18 0.78 -1.46
N LEU A 57 -1.06 0.01 -2.12
CA LEU A 57 -2.23 0.58 -2.80
C LEU A 57 -3.21 1.25 -1.82
N ALA A 58 -3.38 0.70 -0.62
CA ALA A 58 -4.24 1.27 0.41
C ALA A 58 -3.75 2.63 0.90
N ARG A 59 -2.45 2.76 1.20
CA ARG A 59 -1.82 4.03 1.63
C ARG A 59 -1.98 5.14 0.59
N HIS A 60 -1.91 4.78 -0.69
CA HIS A 60 -2.13 5.70 -1.81
C HIS A 60 -3.59 5.81 -2.23
N ARG A 61 -4.53 5.20 -1.49
CA ARG A 61 -5.98 5.22 -1.74
C ARG A 61 -6.39 4.77 -3.15
N LEU A 62 -5.64 3.85 -3.75
CA LEU A 62 -5.86 3.34 -5.11
C LEU A 62 -6.92 2.21 -5.13
N ARG A 63 -8.12 2.48 -4.61
CA ARG A 63 -9.18 1.47 -4.45
C ARG A 63 -9.64 0.86 -5.78
N GLN A 64 -9.88 1.69 -6.78
CA GLN A 64 -10.34 1.22 -8.09
C GLN A 64 -9.33 0.25 -8.72
N LEU A 65 -8.06 0.68 -8.80
CA LEU A 65 -6.99 -0.17 -9.32
C LEU A 65 -6.84 -1.46 -8.53
N PHE A 66 -6.94 -1.39 -7.19
CA PHE A 66 -6.92 -2.58 -6.34
C PHE A 66 -8.03 -3.58 -6.70
N GLU A 67 -9.27 -3.13 -6.86
CA GLU A 67 -10.41 -4.00 -7.22
C GLU A 67 -10.25 -4.63 -8.62
N GLU A 68 -9.72 -3.90 -9.59
CA GLU A 68 -9.40 -4.43 -10.93
C GLU A 68 -8.40 -5.60 -10.86
N GLN A 69 -7.43 -5.54 -9.94
CA GLN A 69 -6.48 -6.63 -9.76
C GLN A 69 -7.09 -7.88 -9.12
N LEU A 70 -8.23 -7.77 -8.44
CA LEU A 70 -8.91 -8.88 -7.78
C LEU A 70 -9.79 -9.71 -8.72
N VAL A 71 -10.11 -9.20 -9.91
CA VAL A 71 -10.90 -9.91 -10.91
C VAL A 71 -10.29 -11.29 -11.17
N ASN A 72 -11.14 -12.32 -11.15
CA ASN A 72 -10.79 -13.74 -11.35
C ASN A 72 -9.92 -14.38 -10.26
N LEU A 73 -9.71 -13.73 -9.11
CA LEU A 73 -9.12 -14.39 -7.95
C LEU A 73 -10.15 -15.26 -7.20
N LYS A 74 -9.65 -16.26 -6.45
CA LYS A 74 -10.51 -17.10 -5.60
C LYS A 74 -11.25 -16.23 -4.55
N PRO A 75 -12.54 -16.49 -4.26
CA PRO A 75 -13.33 -15.69 -3.32
C PRO A 75 -12.68 -15.47 -1.95
N GLY A 76 -12.07 -16.52 -1.37
CA GLY A 76 -11.37 -16.40 -0.08
C GLY A 76 -10.16 -15.45 -0.14
N LYS A 77 -9.39 -15.44 -1.23
CA LYS A 77 -8.27 -14.49 -1.41
C LYS A 77 -8.80 -13.06 -1.54
N ILE A 78 -9.88 -12.86 -2.27
CA ILE A 78 -10.54 -11.56 -2.43
C ILE A 78 -10.96 -10.99 -1.07
N GLN A 79 -11.65 -11.78 -0.25
CA GLN A 79 -12.11 -11.36 1.08
C GLN A 79 -10.95 -10.93 1.98
N ILE A 80 -9.87 -11.73 2.04
CA ILE A 80 -8.68 -11.43 2.84
C ILE A 80 -8.03 -10.12 2.40
N LEU A 81 -7.84 -9.93 1.09
CA LEU A 81 -7.17 -8.74 0.57
C LEU A 81 -8.01 -7.48 0.77
N ARG A 82 -9.33 -7.55 0.55
CA ARG A 82 -10.26 -6.44 0.83
C ARG A 82 -10.26 -6.06 2.31
N GLY A 83 -10.29 -7.05 3.19
CA GLY A 83 -10.19 -6.82 4.63
C GLY A 83 -8.89 -6.10 5.02
N HIS A 84 -7.76 -6.54 4.45
CA HIS A 84 -6.48 -5.88 4.67
C HIS A 84 -6.44 -4.44 4.15
N PHE A 85 -6.94 -4.21 2.94
CA PHE A 85 -7.03 -2.88 2.34
C PHE A 85 -7.86 -1.92 3.21
N ASN A 86 -9.07 -2.33 3.58
CA ASN A 86 -9.99 -1.51 4.37
C ASN A 86 -9.45 -1.22 5.78
N LYS A 87 -8.77 -2.19 6.41
CA LYS A 87 -8.13 -1.98 7.71
C LYS A 87 -7.10 -0.87 7.67
N ILE A 88 -6.30 -0.80 6.61
CA ILE A 88 -5.25 0.22 6.47
C ILE A 88 -5.88 1.60 6.22
N VAL A 89 -6.82 1.69 5.28
CA VAL A 89 -7.51 2.96 5.00
C VAL A 89 -8.24 3.47 6.24
N GLY A 90 -8.91 2.58 6.98
CA GLY A 90 -9.60 2.90 8.23
C GLY A 90 -8.64 3.38 9.33
N ALA A 91 -7.50 2.71 9.50
CA ALA A 91 -6.49 3.12 10.49
C ALA A 91 -5.93 4.52 10.17
N GLU A 92 -5.65 4.82 8.90
CA GLU A 92 -5.14 6.14 8.51
C GLU A 92 -6.16 7.25 8.71
N SER A 93 -7.46 6.99 8.53
CA SER A 93 -8.50 7.97 8.85
C SER A 93 -8.58 8.30 10.34
N VAL A 94 -8.36 7.32 11.23
CA VAL A 94 -8.34 7.54 12.67
C VAL A 94 -7.11 8.36 13.07
N SER A 95 -5.92 7.99 12.59
CA SER A 95 -4.69 8.73 12.89
C SER A 95 -4.70 10.18 12.39
N LYS A 96 -5.34 10.45 11.24
CA LYS A 96 -5.51 11.81 10.72
C LYS A 96 -6.52 12.61 11.55
N ALA A 97 -7.60 11.98 12.03
CA ALA A 97 -8.57 12.64 12.90
C ALA A 97 -7.96 13.02 14.26
N GLU A 98 -7.20 12.11 14.89
CA GLU A 98 -6.50 12.39 16.16
C GLU A 98 -5.47 13.52 16.02
N SER A 99 -4.77 13.58 14.89
CA SER A 99 -3.79 14.64 14.62
C SER A 99 -4.45 16.01 14.38
N ALA A 100 -5.63 16.04 13.75
CA ALA A 100 -6.40 17.26 13.53
C ALA A 100 -7.01 17.80 14.85
N SER A 101 -7.61 16.93 15.66
CA SER A 101 -8.19 17.31 16.96
C SER A 101 -7.15 17.83 17.96
N LYS A 102 -5.89 17.37 17.86
CA LYS A 102 -4.80 17.88 18.69
C LYS A 102 -4.31 19.26 18.25
N ALA A 103 -4.27 19.53 16.94
CA ALA A 103 -3.86 20.83 16.38
C ALA A 103 -4.87 21.95 16.70
N GLU A 104 -6.17 21.64 16.84
CA GLU A 104 -7.21 22.61 17.20
C GLU A 104 -7.20 22.97 18.71
N SER A 105 -6.58 22.15 19.57
CA SER A 105 -6.52 22.40 21.02
C SER A 105 -5.29 23.24 21.45
N GLU A 106 -4.32 23.48 20.57
CA GLU A 106 -3.13 24.31 20.85
C GLU A 106 -3.24 25.75 20.29
N GLY A 107 -4.40 26.12 19.73
CA GLY A 107 -4.63 27.43 19.08
C GLY A 107 -5.32 28.51 19.93
N ASP A 108 -5.77 28.21 21.15
CA ASP A 108 -6.52 29.15 21.99
C ASP A 108 -5.82 29.34 23.34
N GLY A 109 -4.74 30.12 23.31
CA GLY A 109 -3.84 30.32 24.45
C GLY A 109 -3.23 31.73 24.46
N VAL A 110 -4.09 32.72 24.72
CA VAL A 110 -3.78 34.04 25.30
C VAL A 110 -3.04 35.05 24.40
N THR A 111 -3.85 35.93 23.80
CA THR A 111 -3.56 37.37 23.80
C THR A 111 -4.15 37.94 25.09
N GLY A 112 -3.38 38.72 25.84
CA GLY A 112 -3.82 39.36 27.08
C GLY A 112 -2.67 39.62 28.03
#